data_AF-A0A382NA51-F1
#
_entry.id   AF-A0A382NA51-F1
#
_cell.length_a   1.000
_cell.length_b   1.000
_cell.length_c   1.000
_cell.angle_alpha   90.00
_cell.angle_beta   90.00
_cell.angle_gamma   90.00
#
_symmetry.space_group_name_H-M   'P 1'
#
loop_
_entity.id
_entity.type
_entity.pdbx_description
1 polymer ?
#
loop_
_entity_poly.entity_id
_entity_poly.type
_entity_poly.pdbx_seq_one_letter_code
_entity_poly.pdbx_strand_id
1 'polypeptide(L)'
;MAEKQKESKEPKLTTITDEEKEQVQELQSRYTQVTVNLGQVSLAMERLKANLETLESQREELVAQHNTAQEDEKVLVEKLTESYGTGNLDLDTGIFTPNESVWD
;
A
#
# COMPACT_ATOMS: atom_id res chain seq x y z
N MET A 1 11.84 17.61 80.35
CA MET A 1 12.74 17.26 79.23
C MET A 1 12.62 15.76 79.00
N ALA A 2 12.00 15.35 77.89
CA ALA A 2 11.96 13.96 77.46
C ALA A 2 11.91 13.99 75.92
N GLU A 3 13.10 14.04 75.34
CA GLU A 3 13.32 14.09 73.90
C GLU A 3 13.11 12.68 73.35
N LYS A 4 11.92 12.43 72.81
CA LYS A 4 11.65 11.20 72.06
C LYS A 4 12.47 11.25 70.78
N GLN A 5 13.47 10.38 70.73
CA GLN A 5 14.34 10.13 69.59
C GLN A 5 13.52 9.96 68.30
N LYS A 6 13.85 10.76 67.29
CA LYS A 6 13.52 10.48 65.90
C LYS A 6 14.25 9.22 65.50
N GLU A 7 13.52 8.11 65.42
CA GLU A 7 14.00 6.89 64.78
C GLU A 7 14.04 7.14 63.27
N SER A 8 15.18 7.63 62.78
CA SER A 8 15.48 7.70 61.35
C SER A 8 15.66 6.27 60.84
N LYS A 9 14.61 5.73 60.22
CA LYS A 9 14.70 4.49 59.43
C LYS A 9 15.57 4.78 58.20
N GLU A 10 16.88 4.57 58.34
CA GLU A 10 17.77 4.52 57.17
C GLU A 10 17.30 3.38 56.24
N PRO A 11 17.25 3.61 54.91
CA PRO A 11 16.84 2.57 53.98
C PRO A 11 17.87 1.44 54.01
N LYS A 12 17.42 0.22 54.35
CA LYS A 12 18.27 -0.98 54.27
C LYS A 12 18.61 -1.26 52.80
N LEU A 13 19.84 -0.96 52.42
CA LEU A 13 20.43 -1.37 51.15
C LEU A 13 20.47 -2.90 51.09
N THR A 14 19.70 -3.48 50.17
CA THR A 14 19.69 -4.92 49.92
C THR A 14 20.27 -5.15 48.53
N THR A 15 21.26 -6.03 48.42
CA THR A 15 21.94 -6.33 47.14
C THR A 15 21.27 -7.54 46.51
N ILE A 16 20.90 -7.43 45.23
CA ILE A 16 20.36 -8.54 44.43
C ILE A 16 21.44 -9.59 44.16
N THR A 17 21.03 -10.85 44.01
CA THR A 17 21.93 -11.97 43.72
C THR A 17 22.50 -11.86 42.29
N ASP A 18 23.56 -12.60 42.02
CA ASP A 18 24.14 -12.62 40.67
C ASP A 18 23.20 -13.28 39.65
N GLU A 19 22.40 -14.26 40.08
CA GLU A 19 21.35 -14.89 39.27
C GLU A 19 20.24 -13.89 38.89
N GLU A 20 19.83 -13.02 39.81
CA GLU A 20 18.87 -11.95 39.54
C GLU A 20 19.44 -10.89 38.59
N LYS A 21 20.73 -10.56 38.71
CA LYS A 21 21.40 -9.65 37.77
C LYS A 21 21.44 -10.24 36.36
N GLU A 22 21.74 -11.52 36.22
CA GLU A 22 21.80 -12.20 34.92
C GLU A 22 20.43 -12.22 34.25
N GLN A 23 19.37 -12.53 35.01
CA GLN A 23 17.98 -12.47 34.51
C GLN A 23 17.60 -11.06 34.03
N VAL A 24 17.99 -10.02 34.77
CA VAL A 24 17.74 -8.63 34.37
C VAL A 24 18.49 -8.27 33.08
N GLN A 25 19.75 -8.70 32.94
CA GLN A 25 20.54 -8.46 31.74
C GLN A 25 19.96 -9.18 30.51
N GLU A 26 19.53 -10.43 30.67
CA GLU A 26 18.88 -11.19 29.61
C GLU A 26 17.55 -10.54 29.19
N LEU A 27 16.75 -10.06 30.15
CA LEU A 27 15.51 -9.35 29.86
C LEU A 27 15.77 -8.04 29.10
N GLN A 28 16.77 -7.26 29.51
CA GLN A 28 17.16 -6.04 28.81
C GLN A 28 17.62 -6.33 27.38
N SER A 29 18.46 -7.35 27.20
CA SER A 29 18.93 -7.77 25.88
C SER A 29 17.76 -8.17 24.96
N ARG A 30 16.83 -8.98 25.48
CA ARG A 30 15.61 -9.36 24.74
C ARG A 30 14.75 -8.16 24.38
N TYR A 31 14.56 -7.22 25.30
CA TYR A 31 13.77 -6.01 25.05
C TYR A 31 14.39 -5.14 23.95
N THR A 32 15.72 -4.95 24.00
CA THR A 32 16.46 -4.23 22.96
C THR A 32 16.32 -4.93 21.60
N GLN A 33 16.48 -6.26 21.56
CA GLN A 33 16.36 -7.03 20.32
C GLN A 33 14.96 -6.91 19.72
N VAL A 34 13.91 -7.05 20.53
CA VAL A 34 12.52 -6.91 20.08
C VAL A 34 12.26 -5.51 19.56
N THR A 35 12.75 -4.48 20.25
CA THR A 35 12.56 -3.08 19.84
C THR A 35 13.22 -2.78 18.50
N VAL A 36 14.46 -3.27 18.31
CA VAL A 36 15.17 -3.11 17.02
C VAL A 36 14.44 -3.82 15.89
N ASN A 37 14.05 -5.08 16.11
CA ASN A 37 13.33 -5.87 15.11
C ASN A 37 11.98 -5.23 14.76
N LEU A 38 11.26 -4.73 15.76
CA LEU A 38 10.00 -4.03 15.55
C LEU A 38 10.21 -2.78 14.69
N GLY A 39 11.22 -1.96 14.99
CA GLY A 39 11.54 -0.78 14.19
C GLY A 39 11.87 -1.12 12.74
N GLN A 40 12.63 -2.20 12.51
CA GLN A 40 12.92 -2.67 11.15
C GLN A 40 11.66 -3.09 10.40
N VAL A 41 10.76 -3.82 11.05
CA VAL A 41 9.47 -4.22 10.45
C VAL A 41 8.60 -3.00 10.15
N SER A 42 8.50 -2.03 11.08
CA SER A 42 7.74 -0.80 10.85
C SER A 42 8.24 -0.02 9.65
N LEU A 43 9.56 0.11 9.47
CA LEU A 43 10.14 0.77 8.29
C LEU A 43 9.85 0.00 6.99
N ALA A 44 9.89 -1.33 7.03
CA ALA A 44 9.54 -2.15 5.87
C ALA A 44 8.06 -1.97 5.49
N MET A 45 7.16 -1.93 6.48
CA MET A 45 5.74 -1.68 6.26
C MET A 45 5.49 -0.32 5.60
N GLU A 46 6.15 0.74 6.07
CA GLU A 46 5.98 2.08 5.50
C GLU A 46 6.41 2.14 4.03
N ARG A 47 7.53 1.49 3.69
CA ARG A 47 7.99 1.39 2.30
C ARG A 47 7.01 0.64 1.41
N LEU A 48 6.45 -0.47 1.90
CA LEU A 48 5.45 -1.24 1.16
C LEU A 48 4.17 -0.45 0.96
N LYS A 49 3.76 0.35 1.94
CA LYS A 49 2.61 1.24 1.83
C LYS A 49 2.81 2.30 0.75
N ALA A 50 3.96 2.96 0.72
CA ALA A 50 4.28 3.94 -0.33
C ALA A 50 4.31 3.30 -1.74
N ASN A 51 4.82 2.07 -1.86
CA ASN A 51 4.77 1.32 -3.12
C ASN A 51 3.33 1.00 -3.54
N LEU A 52 2.47 0.63 -2.58
CA LEU A 52 1.06 0.36 -2.85
C LEU A 52 0.34 1.64 -3.36
N GLU A 53 0.54 2.76 -2.70
CA GLU A 53 -0.04 4.06 -3.12
C GLU A 53 0.40 4.44 -4.55
N THR A 54 1.66 4.17 -4.90
CA THR A 54 2.16 4.38 -6.28
C THR A 54 1.43 3.49 -7.30
N LEU A 55 1.26 2.20 -6.98
CA LEU A 55 0.56 1.26 -7.86
C LEU A 55 -0.93 1.61 -8.01
N GLU A 56 -1.57 2.08 -6.94
CA GLU A 56 -2.96 2.54 -6.97
C GLU A 56 -3.13 3.74 -7.89
N SER A 57 -2.21 4.72 -7.82
CA SER A 57 -2.21 5.87 -8.73
C SER A 57 -2.03 5.46 -10.19
N GLN A 58 -1.09 4.54 -10.48
CA GLN A 58 -0.89 4.02 -11.83
C GLN A 58 -2.13 3.28 -12.35
N ARG A 59 -2.79 2.48 -11.50
CA ARG A 59 -4.03 1.80 -11.85
C ARG A 59 -5.12 2.80 -12.22
N GLU A 60 -5.30 3.85 -11.42
CA GLU A 60 -6.31 4.89 -11.69
C GLU A 60 -6.05 5.62 -13.00
N GLU A 61 -4.79 5.95 -13.29
CA GLU A 61 -4.39 6.54 -14.57
C GLU A 61 -4.74 5.61 -15.75
N LEU A 62 -4.38 4.32 -15.66
CA LEU A 62 -4.68 3.34 -16.70
C LEU A 62 -6.18 3.12 -16.89
N VAL A 63 -6.96 3.13 -15.82
CA VAL A 63 -8.43 3.05 -15.91
C VAL A 63 -9.00 4.28 -16.62
N ALA A 64 -8.50 5.48 -16.31
CA ALA A 64 -8.92 6.69 -17.01
C ALA A 64 -8.57 6.61 -18.51
N GLN A 65 -7.34 6.22 -18.84
CA GLN A 65 -6.90 6.03 -20.23
C GLN A 65 -7.75 5.00 -20.98
N HIS A 66 -8.09 3.88 -20.34
CA HIS A 66 -8.95 2.86 -20.92
C HIS A 66 -10.35 3.39 -21.23
N ASN A 67 -10.97 4.12 -20.30
CA ASN A 67 -12.30 4.70 -20.50
C ASN A 67 -12.28 5.74 -21.64
N THR A 68 -11.23 6.56 -21.72
CA THR A 68 -11.06 7.50 -22.84
C THR A 68 -10.93 6.75 -24.17
N ALA A 69 -10.13 5.69 -24.23
CA ALA A 69 -9.97 4.89 -25.45
C ALA A 69 -11.29 4.23 -25.89
N GLN A 70 -12.12 3.78 -24.95
CA GLN A 70 -13.46 3.24 -25.25
C GLN A 70 -14.41 4.29 -25.83
N GLU A 71 -14.38 5.51 -25.29
CA GLU A 71 -15.20 6.60 -25.84
C GLU A 71 -14.70 7.02 -27.22
N ASP A 72 -13.38 7.13 -27.42
CA ASP A 72 -12.77 7.40 -28.72
C ASP A 72 -13.12 6.31 -29.76
N GLU A 73 -13.13 5.03 -29.34
CA GLU A 73 -13.58 3.91 -30.17
C GLU A 73 -15.03 4.08 -30.58
N LYS A 74 -15.93 4.37 -29.64
CA LYS A 74 -17.35 4.59 -29.93
C LYS A 74 -17.55 5.76 -30.92
N VAL A 75 -16.89 6.89 -30.68
CA VAL A 75 -16.95 8.07 -31.56
C VAL A 75 -16.41 7.73 -32.95
N LEU A 76 -15.35 6.93 -33.05
CA LEU A 76 -14.79 6.48 -34.32
C LEU A 76 -15.78 5.57 -35.06
N VAL A 77 -16.37 4.59 -34.38
CA VAL A 77 -17.38 3.68 -34.97
C VAL A 77 -18.61 4.44 -35.45
N GLU A 78 -19.10 5.41 -34.67
CA GLU A 78 -20.20 6.29 -35.07
C GLU A 78 -19.85 7.07 -36.35
N LYS A 79 -18.68 7.73 -36.40
CA LYS A 79 -18.22 8.46 -37.58
C LYS A 79 -18.06 7.58 -38.82
N LEU A 80 -17.52 6.37 -38.66
CA LEU A 80 -17.37 5.42 -39.75
C LEU A 80 -18.73 4.92 -40.23
N THR A 81 -19.67 4.65 -39.33
CA THR A 81 -21.04 4.24 -39.66
C THR A 81 -21.80 5.35 -40.37
N GLU A 82 -21.66 6.61 -39.94
CA GLU A 82 -22.26 7.77 -40.63
C GLU A 82 -21.68 7.96 -42.04
N SER A 83 -20.37 7.75 -42.21
CA SER A 83 -19.67 7.99 -43.48
C SER A 83 -19.88 6.87 -44.50
N TYR A 84 -19.97 5.62 -44.04
CA TYR A 84 -19.94 4.44 -44.90
C TYR A 84 -21.17 3.53 -44.76
N GLY A 85 -22.03 3.74 -43.77
CA GLY A 85 -23.20 2.89 -43.49
C GLY A 85 -22.84 1.61 -42.75
N THR A 86 -23.79 0.68 -42.61
CA THR A 86 -23.50 -0.65 -42.03
C THR A 86 -22.77 -1.53 -43.03
N GLY A 87 -21.59 -2.01 -42.67
CA GLY A 87 -20.75 -2.86 -43.51
C GLY A 87 -19.50 -3.35 -42.79
N ASN A 88 -18.74 -4.22 -43.45
CA ASN A 88 -17.46 -4.69 -42.95
C ASN A 88 -16.33 -3.76 -43.44
N LEU A 89 -15.62 -3.14 -42.50
CA LEU A 89 -14.38 -2.42 -42.77
C LEU A 89 -13.20 -3.37 -42.54
N ASP A 90 -12.40 -3.59 -43.57
CA ASP A 90 -11.08 -4.22 -43.42
C ASP A 90 -10.09 -3.16 -42.94
N LEU A 91 -9.59 -3.29 -41.72
CA LEU A 91 -8.67 -2.34 -41.08
C LEU A 91 -7.24 -2.41 -41.64
N ASP A 92 -6.85 -3.52 -42.26
CA ASP A 92 -5.51 -3.71 -42.83
C ASP A 92 -5.43 -3.13 -44.25
N THR A 93 -6.51 -3.24 -45.03
CA THR A 93 -6.56 -2.74 -46.42
C THR A 93 -7.30 -1.41 -46.57
N GLY A 94 -8.10 -1.01 -45.58
CA GLY A 94 -8.94 0.18 -45.61
C GLY A 94 -10.17 0.05 -46.51
N ILE A 95 -10.48 -1.15 -47.03
CA ILE A 95 -11.61 -1.37 -47.92
C ILE A 95 -12.88 -1.55 -47.09
N PHE A 96 -13.87 -0.67 -47.31
CA PHE A 96 -15.20 -0.82 -46.75
C PHE A 96 -16.11 -1.60 -47.70
N THR A 97 -16.73 -2.66 -47.20
CA THR A 97 -17.72 -3.47 -47.92
C THR A 97 -19.10 -3.24 -47.28
N PRO A 98 -20.00 -2.49 -47.92
CA PRO A 98 -21.36 -2.27 -47.42
C PRO A 98 -22.12 -3.59 -47.29
N ASN A 99 -22.80 -3.81 -46.17
CA ASN A 99 -23.81 -4.86 -46.07
C ASN A 99 -25.08 -4.33 -46.72
N GLU A 100 -25.15 -4.37 -48.05
CA GLU A 100 -26.42 -4.09 -48.73
C GLU A 100 -27.49 -5.09 -48.25
N SER A 101 -28.48 -4.62 -47.48
CA SER A 101 -29.83 -5.12 -47.72
C SER A 101 -30.26 -4.52 -49.06
N VAL A 102 -30.13 -5.31 -50.12
CA VAL A 102 -30.83 -5.04 -51.37
C VAL A 102 -32.31 -4.87 -51.02
N TRP A 103 -32.88 -3.75 -51.44
CA TRP A 103 -34.19 -3.25 -51.04
C TRP A 103 -35.31 -4.21 -51.43
N ASP A 104 -36.42 -4.15 -50.68
CA ASP A 104 -37.74 -4.03 -51.29
C ASP A 104 -38.49 -2.88 -50.58
#